data_AF-A0A4V1ELV7-F1
#
_entry.id   AF-A0A4V1ELV7-F1
#
_cell.length_a   1.000
_cell.length_b   1.000
_cell.length_c   1.000
_cell.angle_alpha   90.00
_cell.angle_beta   90.00
_cell.angle_gamma   90.00
#
_symmetry.space_group_name_H-M   'P 1'
#
loop_
_entity.id
_entity.type
_entity.pdbx_description
1 polymer ?
#
loop_
_entity_poly.entity_id
_entity_poly.type
_entity_poly.pdbx_seq_one_letter_code
_entity_poly.pdbx_strand_id
1 'polypeptide(L)'
;MSFPYHTVPDGSAVLPHHYLWATLAALVPILIVWDNYPRREPWVALCGVLGGLVSFALIWPRYPVIGASLTLAANAVVLLAPFRPGWREWPRRHAVAVVLLALLAADDSLQHALGWHTPIDSVWKAGGRRAMVNAAEVVANAV
;
A
#
# COMPACT_ATOMS: atom_id res chain seq x y z
N MET A 1 16.38 7.52 17.07
CA MET A 1 15.20 6.91 16.40
C MET A 1 15.50 5.42 16.25
N SER A 2 14.57 4.54 16.64
CA SER A 2 14.67 3.10 16.40
C SER A 2 14.09 2.74 15.04
N PHE A 3 14.60 1.67 14.43
CA PHE A 3 14.02 1.10 13.21
C PHE A 3 13.52 -0.33 13.50
N PRO A 4 12.27 -0.67 13.12
CA PRO A 4 11.24 0.27 12.68
C PRO A 4 10.81 1.23 13.81
N TYR A 5 10.19 2.36 13.44
CA TYR A 5 9.62 3.29 14.41
C TYR A 5 8.52 2.60 15.25
N HIS A 6 7.67 1.79 14.63
CA HIS A 6 6.73 0.89 15.30
C HIS A 6 7.17 -0.58 15.16
N THR A 7 7.38 -1.26 16.30
CA THR A 7 7.65 -2.70 16.34
C THR A 7 6.55 -3.50 15.66
N VAL A 8 5.29 -3.11 15.89
CA VAL A 8 4.11 -3.58 15.16
C VAL A 8 3.33 -2.33 14.74
N PRO A 9 3.04 -2.12 13.44
CA PRO A 9 2.23 -0.98 12.97
C PRO A 9 0.95 -0.82 13.80
N ASP A 10 0.85 0.28 14.55
CA ASP A 10 -0.25 0.62 15.46
C ASP A 10 -0.75 -0.52 16.38
N GLY A 11 0.15 -1.45 16.75
CA GLY A 11 -0.18 -2.62 17.56
C GLY A 11 -0.89 -3.76 16.83
N SER A 12 -1.28 -3.58 15.57
CA SER A 12 -1.84 -4.62 14.71
C SER A 12 -1.61 -4.28 13.24
N ALA A 13 -0.79 -5.06 12.54
CA ALA A 13 -0.54 -4.82 11.10
C ALA A 13 -1.77 -5.07 10.20
N VAL A 14 -2.87 -5.63 10.72
CA VAL A 14 -4.03 -6.00 9.87
C VAL A 14 -5.10 -4.90 9.84
N LEU A 15 -5.25 -4.12 10.90
CA LEU A 15 -6.31 -3.11 10.99
C LEU A 15 -5.84 -1.89 11.78
N PRO A 16 -6.16 -0.65 11.34
CA PRO A 16 -6.76 -0.23 10.07
C PRO A 16 -5.73 0.42 9.13
N HIS A 17 -4.82 -0.38 8.56
CA HIS A 17 -3.69 0.13 7.75
C HIS A 17 -4.06 0.36 6.29
N HIS A 18 -3.80 1.58 5.79
CA HIS A 18 -4.01 1.89 4.37
C HIS A 18 -3.03 1.23 3.44
N TYR A 19 -1.90 0.76 3.95
CA TYR A 19 -1.02 -0.14 3.25
C TYR A 19 -1.77 -1.34 2.67
N LEU A 20 -2.57 -2.03 3.49
CA LEU A 20 -3.20 -3.29 3.09
C LEU A 20 -4.28 -3.10 2.05
N TRP A 21 -5.21 -2.18 2.26
CA TRP A 21 -6.28 -1.99 1.28
C TRP A 21 -5.78 -1.34 -0.01
N ALA A 22 -4.74 -0.48 0.05
CA ALA A 22 -4.14 0.10 -1.15
C ALA A 22 -3.42 -0.95 -2.00
N THR A 23 -2.64 -1.83 -1.36
CA THR A 23 -1.95 -2.93 -2.04
C THR A 23 -2.92 -3.98 -2.57
N LEU A 24 -3.97 -4.34 -1.82
CA LEU A 24 -5.07 -5.19 -2.32
C LEU A 24 -5.79 -4.56 -3.52
N ALA A 25 -6.12 -3.27 -3.45
CA ALA A 25 -6.75 -2.56 -4.56
C ALA A 25 -5.85 -2.50 -5.80
N ALA A 26 -4.52 -2.42 -5.63
CA ALA A 26 -3.56 -2.39 -6.73
C ALA A 26 -3.53 -3.70 -7.52
N LEU A 27 -3.91 -4.83 -6.92
CA LEU A 27 -4.03 -6.11 -7.63
C LEU A 27 -5.05 -6.03 -8.77
N VAL A 28 -6.13 -5.26 -8.64
CA VAL A 28 -7.18 -5.17 -9.67
C VAL A 28 -6.64 -4.67 -11.01
N PRO A 29 -6.07 -3.45 -11.13
CA PRO A 29 -5.50 -2.99 -12.40
C PRO A 29 -4.31 -3.84 -12.86
N ILE A 30 -3.52 -4.43 -11.95
CA ILE A 30 -2.43 -5.35 -12.30
C ILE A 30 -2.98 -6.59 -13.01
N LEU A 31 -3.99 -7.25 -12.44
CA LEU A 31 -4.58 -8.46 -12.98
C LEU A 31 -5.34 -8.20 -14.28
N ILE A 32 -6.01 -7.06 -14.41
CA ILE A 32 -6.61 -6.62 -15.70
C ILE A 32 -5.54 -6.51 -16.78
N VAL A 33 -4.36 -5.96 -16.46
CA VAL A 33 -3.27 -5.85 -17.44
C VAL A 33 -2.66 -7.21 -17.74
N TRP A 34 -2.48 -8.06 -16.72
CA TRP A 34 -2.00 -9.43 -16.89
C TRP A 34 -2.85 -10.20 -17.91
N ASP A 35 -4.17 -10.15 -17.75
CA ASP A 35 -5.12 -10.93 -18.54
C ASP A 35 -5.27 -10.39 -19.97
N ASN A 36 -5.50 -9.08 -20.12
CA ASN A 36 -5.82 -8.48 -21.42
C ASN A 36 -4.59 -8.19 -22.30
N TYR A 37 -3.39 -8.21 -21.74
CA TYR A 37 -2.16 -7.83 -22.45
C TYR A 37 -1.03 -8.86 -22.22
N PRO A 38 -1.11 -10.05 -22.86
CA PRO A 38 -0.18 -11.17 -22.59
C PRO A 38 1.29 -10.87 -22.90
N ARG A 39 1.58 -9.83 -23.69
CA ARG A 39 2.96 -9.38 -23.97
C ARG A 39 3.43 -8.24 -23.05
N ARG A 40 2.65 -7.87 -22.04
CA ARG A 40 2.89 -6.72 -21.14
C ARG A 40 2.87 -7.12 -19.67
N GLU A 41 3.49 -8.26 -19.38
CA GLU A 41 3.43 -8.92 -18.08
C GLU A 41 3.68 -7.96 -16.90
N PRO A 42 2.79 -7.92 -15.89
CA PRO A 42 2.95 -7.09 -14.69
C PRO A 42 3.94 -7.55 -13.65
N TRP A 43 4.79 -8.54 -13.92
CA TRP A 43 5.44 -9.31 -12.87
C TRP A 43 6.16 -8.45 -11.82
N VAL A 44 6.84 -7.35 -12.21
CA VAL A 44 7.52 -6.45 -11.25
C VAL A 44 6.53 -5.85 -10.25
N ALA A 45 5.43 -5.26 -10.76
CA ALA A 45 4.41 -4.66 -9.91
C ALA A 45 3.65 -5.72 -9.11
N LEU A 46 3.35 -6.89 -9.71
CA LEU A 46 2.69 -7.97 -8.99
C LEU A 46 3.57 -8.50 -7.84
N CYS A 47 4.84 -8.80 -8.10
CA CYS A 47 5.78 -9.27 -7.08
C CYS A 47 5.98 -8.23 -5.99
N GLY A 48 6.07 -6.94 -6.33
CA GLY A 48 6.13 -5.86 -5.35
C GLY A 48 4.87 -5.79 -4.48
N VAL A 49 3.67 -5.85 -5.07
CA VAL A 49 2.41 -5.83 -4.30
C VAL A 49 2.27 -7.08 -3.41
N LEU A 50 2.48 -8.29 -3.95
CA LEU A 50 2.36 -9.53 -3.18
C LEU A 50 3.43 -9.63 -2.08
N GLY A 51 4.68 -9.27 -2.41
CA GLY A 51 5.77 -9.21 -1.44
C GLY A 51 5.48 -8.18 -0.33
N GLY A 52 4.88 -7.05 -0.71
CA GLY A 52 4.41 -6.03 0.22
C GLY A 52 3.35 -6.55 1.18
N LEU A 53 2.31 -7.20 0.67
CA LEU A 53 1.24 -7.80 1.47
C LEU A 53 1.79 -8.83 2.47
N VAL A 54 2.65 -9.74 2.02
CA VAL A 54 3.26 -10.77 2.87
C VAL A 54 4.16 -10.15 3.94
N SER A 55 5.04 -9.23 3.54
CA SER A 55 5.99 -8.62 4.47
C SER A 55 5.29 -7.78 5.54
N PHE A 56 4.31 -6.96 5.16
CA PHE A 56 3.56 -6.12 6.09
C PHE A 56 2.65 -6.94 7.01
N ALA A 57 1.79 -7.79 6.45
CA ALA A 57 0.76 -8.47 7.23
C ALA A 57 1.29 -9.66 8.04
N LEU A 58 2.28 -10.41 7.51
CA LEU A 58 2.68 -11.71 8.05
C LEU A 58 4.06 -11.70 8.70
N ILE A 59 5.01 -10.95 8.13
CA ILE A 59 6.41 -10.95 8.61
C ILE A 59 6.62 -9.87 9.67
N TRP A 60 6.23 -8.63 9.42
CA TRP A 60 6.49 -7.49 10.33
C TRP A 60 6.03 -7.75 11.76
N PRO A 61 4.81 -8.27 12.03
CA PRO A 61 4.38 -8.51 13.42
C PRO A 61 5.26 -9.48 14.20
N ARG A 62 6.00 -10.37 13.52
CA ARG A 62 6.86 -11.40 14.13
C ARG A 62 8.35 -11.03 14.07
N TYR A 63 8.77 -10.37 13.00
CA TYR A 63 10.15 -10.00 12.73
C TYR A 63 10.21 -8.52 12.29
N PRO A 64 10.16 -7.56 13.24
CA PRO A 64 9.91 -6.15 12.95
C PRO A 64 10.90 -5.54 11.94
N VAL A 65 12.20 -5.73 12.15
CA VAL A 65 13.24 -5.18 11.28
C VAL A 65 13.15 -5.77 9.86
N ILE A 66 12.97 -7.09 9.75
CA ILE A 66 12.90 -7.79 8.47
C ILE A 66 11.62 -7.39 7.73
N GLY A 67 10.47 -7.42 8.40
CA GLY A 67 9.18 -7.08 7.81
C GLY A 67 9.12 -5.63 7.35
N ALA A 68 9.58 -4.68 8.15
CA ALA A 68 9.68 -3.28 7.76
C ALA A 68 10.58 -3.09 6.53
N SER A 69 11.76 -3.69 6.52
CA SER A 69 12.71 -3.58 5.40
C SER A 69 12.13 -4.16 4.10
N LEU A 70 11.53 -5.35 4.20
CA LEU A 70 10.90 -6.00 3.05
C LEU A 70 9.67 -5.24 2.55
N THR A 71 8.88 -4.65 3.45
CA THR A 71 7.73 -3.81 3.08
C THR A 71 8.20 -2.60 2.27
N LEU A 72 9.19 -1.86 2.78
CA LEU A 72 9.74 -0.69 2.08
C LEU A 72 10.34 -1.06 0.72
N ALA A 73 11.11 -2.15 0.67
CA ALA A 73 11.70 -2.65 -0.57
C ALA A 73 10.62 -3.05 -1.59
N ALA A 74 9.60 -3.77 -1.15
CA ALA A 74 8.49 -4.20 -1.99
C ALA A 74 7.71 -3.01 -2.55
N ASN A 75 7.44 -2.00 -1.73
CA ASN A 75 6.77 -0.78 -2.19
C ASN A 75 7.65 0.03 -3.17
N ALA A 76 8.95 0.11 -2.92
CA ALA A 76 9.90 0.72 -3.84
C ALA A 76 9.92 -0.01 -5.20
N VAL A 77 9.85 -1.34 -5.22
CA VAL A 77 9.75 -2.13 -6.46
C VAL A 77 8.51 -1.72 -7.27
N VAL A 78 7.35 -1.52 -6.63
CA VAL A 78 6.13 -1.07 -7.33
C VAL A 78 6.29 0.36 -7.87
N LEU A 79 6.84 1.28 -7.06
CA LEU A 79 7.07 2.68 -7.47
C LEU A 79 8.11 2.82 -8.58
N LEU A 80 9.06 1.89 -8.67
CA LEU A 80 10.07 1.84 -9.72
C LEU A 80 9.64 1.02 -10.94
N ALA A 81 8.56 0.24 -10.85
CA ALA A 81 8.02 -0.52 -11.98
C ALA A 81 7.77 0.33 -13.25
N PRO A 82 7.39 1.62 -13.19
CA PRO A 82 7.26 2.47 -14.36
C PRO A 82 8.51 2.65 -15.23
N PHE A 83 9.69 2.42 -14.66
CA PHE A 83 10.97 2.55 -15.38
C PHE A 83 11.32 1.31 -16.19
N ARG A 84 10.57 0.20 -16.06
CA ARG A 84 10.83 -1.03 -16.82
C ARG A 84 10.34 -0.91 -18.27
N PRO A 85 11.04 -1.56 -19.23
CA PRO A 85 10.51 -1.76 -20.57
C PRO A 85 9.13 -2.43 -20.53
N GLY A 86 8.17 -1.95 -21.33
CA GLY A 86 6.81 -2.50 -21.40
C GLY A 86 5.77 -1.80 -20.51
N TRP A 87 6.18 -1.06 -19.46
CA TRP A 87 5.23 -0.29 -18.64
C TRP A 87 4.53 0.81 -19.45
N ARG A 88 5.27 1.50 -20.32
CA ARG A 88 4.73 2.58 -21.17
C ARG A 88 3.61 2.12 -22.11
N GLU A 89 3.52 0.81 -22.33
CA GLU A 89 2.48 0.23 -23.18
C GLU A 89 1.19 -0.08 -22.41
N TRP A 90 1.20 0.00 -21.08
CA TRP A 90 -0.01 -0.20 -20.29
C TRP A 90 -1.06 0.87 -20.59
N PRO A 91 -2.36 0.54 -20.55
CA PRO A 91 -3.38 1.57 -20.59
C PRO A 91 -3.18 2.54 -19.43
N ARG A 92 -3.08 3.84 -19.75
CA ARG A 92 -2.67 4.90 -18.79
C ARG A 92 -3.45 4.86 -17.49
N ARG A 93 -4.77 4.60 -17.53
CA ARG A 93 -5.63 4.51 -16.34
C ARG A 93 -5.15 3.44 -15.34
N HIS A 94 -4.72 2.28 -15.81
CA HIS A 94 -4.27 1.17 -14.95
C HIS A 94 -2.86 1.45 -14.42
N ALA A 95 -1.98 1.99 -15.27
CA ALA A 95 -0.63 2.40 -14.86
C ALA A 95 -0.67 3.49 -13.77
N VAL A 96 -1.48 4.53 -13.96
CA VAL A 96 -1.67 5.62 -12.99
C VAL A 96 -2.28 5.09 -11.69
N ALA A 97 -3.32 4.25 -11.78
CA ALA A 97 -3.95 3.67 -10.59
C ALA A 97 -2.94 2.90 -9.72
N VAL A 98 -2.09 2.06 -10.32
CA VAL A 98 -1.06 1.30 -9.57
C VAL A 98 -0.07 2.23 -8.88
N VAL A 99 0.40 3.29 -9.55
CA VAL A 99 1.35 4.25 -8.96
C VAL A 99 0.70 5.00 -7.80
N LEU A 100 -0.53 5.49 -7.96
CA LEU A 100 -1.24 6.20 -6.89
C LEU A 100 -1.48 5.30 -5.67
N LEU A 101 -1.87 4.05 -5.88
CA LEU A 101 -2.05 3.08 -4.81
C LEU A 101 -0.73 2.70 -4.13
N ALA A 102 0.38 2.64 -4.86
CA ALA A 102 1.71 2.43 -4.29
C ALA A 102 2.21 3.64 -3.48
N LEU A 103 1.87 4.87 -3.89
CA LEU A 103 2.15 6.07 -3.09
C LEU A 103 1.34 6.12 -1.80
N LEU A 104 0.09 5.68 -1.86
CA LEU A 104 -0.79 5.53 -0.70
C LEU A 104 -0.24 4.48 0.27
N ALA A 105 0.23 3.34 -0.23
CA ALA A 105 0.95 2.37 0.59
C ALA A 105 2.30 2.91 1.11
N ALA A 106 3.00 3.75 0.34
CA ALA A 106 4.24 4.39 0.78
C ALA A 106 4.01 5.29 2.00
N ASP A 107 2.93 6.07 1.99
CA ASP A 107 2.55 6.94 3.10
C ASP A 107 2.50 6.17 4.43
N ASP A 108 1.78 5.05 4.46
CA ASP A 108 1.62 4.21 5.65
C ASP A 108 2.95 3.56 6.10
N SER A 109 3.61 2.89 5.15
CA SER A 109 4.82 2.12 5.45
C SER A 109 5.98 3.00 5.88
N LEU A 110 6.13 4.20 5.32
CA LEU A 110 7.17 5.17 5.73
C LEU A 110 6.88 5.74 7.11
N GLN A 111 5.63 6.04 7.44
CA GLN A 111 5.26 6.49 8.78
C GLN A 111 5.60 5.43 9.83
N HIS A 112 5.24 4.17 9.60
CA HIS A 112 5.49 3.09 10.57
C HIS A 112 6.94 2.61 10.61
N ALA A 113 7.65 2.60 9.48
CA ALA A 113 9.03 2.17 9.45
C ALA A 113 9.98 3.26 9.95
N LEU A 114 9.75 4.52 9.58
CA LEU A 114 10.72 5.60 9.77
C LEU A 114 10.24 6.70 10.73
N GLY A 115 8.97 6.68 11.17
CA GLY A 115 8.41 7.74 12.00
C GLY A 115 8.20 9.04 11.24
N TRP A 116 8.11 8.97 9.91
CA TRP A 116 7.92 10.14 9.07
C TRP A 116 6.49 10.67 9.18
N HIS A 117 6.38 11.99 9.13
CA HIS A 117 5.08 12.65 9.07
C HIS A 117 4.59 12.62 7.62
N THR A 118 3.58 11.79 7.35
CA THR A 118 3.07 11.57 5.99
C THR A 118 1.69 12.21 5.80
N PRO A 119 1.38 12.80 4.63
CA PRO A 119 0.17 13.62 4.46
C PRO A 119 -1.14 12.91 4.82
N ILE A 120 -1.28 11.62 4.50
CA ILE A 120 -2.55 10.90 4.67
C ILE A 120 -2.74 10.52 6.13
N ASP A 121 -1.71 10.03 6.79
CA ASP A 121 -1.70 9.85 8.24
C ASP A 121 -2.01 11.18 8.98
N SER A 122 -1.50 12.30 8.48
CA SER A 122 -1.79 13.63 9.03
C SER A 122 -3.28 13.97 8.94
N VAL A 123 -3.90 13.76 7.77
CA VAL A 123 -5.33 13.99 7.55
C VAL A 123 -6.17 13.06 8.43
N TRP A 124 -5.75 11.79 8.55
CA TRP A 124 -6.41 10.81 9.39
C TRP A 124 -6.41 11.23 10.86
N LYS A 125 -5.24 11.64 11.37
CA LYS A 125 -5.05 12.14 12.74
C LYS A 125 -5.72 13.49 13.00
N ALA A 126 -5.79 14.38 12.00
CA ALA A 126 -6.40 15.71 12.11
C ALA A 126 -7.94 15.70 12.15
N GLY A 127 -8.59 14.55 12.00
CA GLY A 127 -10.05 14.45 12.09
C GLY A 127 -10.70 13.58 11.01
N GLY A 128 -9.94 13.10 10.02
CA GLY A 128 -10.45 12.20 8.98
C GLY A 128 -11.12 10.96 9.57
N ARG A 129 -10.55 10.39 10.65
CA ARG A 129 -11.16 9.28 11.38
C ARG A 129 -12.58 9.61 11.88
N ARG A 130 -12.76 10.78 12.50
CA ARG A 130 -14.07 11.22 13.03
C ARG A 130 -15.06 11.45 11.90
N ALA A 131 -14.63 12.06 10.80
CA ALA A 131 -15.50 12.29 9.65
C ALA A 131 -15.99 10.98 9.01
N MET A 132 -15.12 9.98 8.83
CA MET A 132 -15.53 8.68 8.28
C MET A 132 -16.48 7.92 9.20
N VAL A 133 -16.22 7.89 10.51
CA VAL A 133 -17.12 7.24 11.49
C VAL A 133 -18.49 7.88 11.45
N ASN A 134 -18.56 9.22 11.49
CA ASN A 134 -19.84 9.94 11.43
C ASN A 134 -20.59 9.65 10.11
N ALA A 135 -19.88 9.60 8.98
CA ALA A 135 -20.50 9.29 7.70
C ALA A 135 -21.06 7.85 7.66
N ALA A 136 -20.31 6.88 8.20
CA ALA A 136 -20.76 5.49 8.31
C ALA A 136 -21.96 5.35 9.24
N GLU A 137 -21.99 6.06 10.36
CA GLU A 137 -23.13 6.12 11.28
C GLU A 137 -24.37 6.71 10.61
N VAL A 138 -24.23 7.78 9.83
CA VAL A 138 -25.35 8.35 9.06
C VAL A 138 -25.92 7.34 8.07
N VAL A 139 -25.07 6.62 7.33
CA VAL A 139 -25.51 5.58 6.38
C VAL A 139 -26.18 4.41 7.10
N ALA A 140 -25.60 3.94 8.20
CA ALA A 140 -26.14 2.82 8.96
C ALA A 140 -27.51 3.13 9.59
N ASN A 141 -27.75 4.38 9.99
CA ASN A 141 -29.05 4.82 10.51
C ASN A 141 -30.08 5.17 9.42
N ALA A 142 -29.68 5.20 8.14
CA ALA A 142 -30.55 5.48 7.02
C ALA A 142 -31.09 4.20 6.34
N VAL A 143 -30.66 3.02 6.77
CA VAL A 143 -31.08 1.68 6.31
C VAL A 143 -31.92 1.02 7.39
#